data_AF-A0A9E5G1L0-F1
#
_entry.id   AF-A0A9E5G1L0-F1
#
_cell.length_a   1.000
_cell.length_b   1.000
_cell.length_c   1.000
_cell.angle_alpha   90.00
_cell.angle_beta   90.00
_cell.angle_gamma   90.00
#
_symmetry.space_group_name_H-M   'P 1'
#
loop_
_entity.id
_entity.type
_entity.pdbx_description
1 polymer ?
#
loop_
_entity_poly.entity_id
_entity_poly.type
_entity_poly.pdbx_seq_one_letter_code
_entity_poly.pdbx_strand_id
1 'polypeptide(L)'
;MARTTAACTIDEPFVGKANAATRRIERMHIMDCESMASRKRAQRMSLGMCLGIAIGAIAAAAGDAVAQAPPPVNPAISGSRDGWRREARNRSAPLPVQGQGGLPAPPPGGPGGGAPPVPEFRTYDGSGNNVQHPLWGTPGVNYLREGSGARYADGKSAPAGANRPSARVISNALVAQGDVSTADDRGLSTCLYEFGQFLDHDIGLAAGGSTEAFDISVPAGDPWFDPASTGTKKIWMDRSAFNPSTGTNNPREQINTVTSFIDGSQIYGVDSARAAWLRAGTGGKLKVRATQFGDMLPLNDGTLPNDDPLGNPVTSLVVAGDVRANEQPGLTTFHTVFLREHNMHAARIATRHPEWNDERVFQEARRIVIAELQAIVSNEFLPALLGRPLPRYAGYRRNVNPGLGNVFAAAAYRNGHSMVGPDIGVIDENFVEIDSLPLQSVFFNPGVIASVNGIDPFVRYFAVDTQQVTDTMIVDPLRNFLFGPPGAGGFDLGALNIQRGRDHGLPDYNTVRRDFG
;
A
#
# COMPACT_ATOMS: atom_id res chain seq x y z
N MET A 1 -7.11 50.12 -26.52
CA MET A 1 -6.45 48.80 -26.46
C MET A 1 -6.66 48.25 -25.06
N ALA A 2 -7.55 47.28 -24.95
CA ALA A 2 -7.95 46.63 -23.70
C ALA A 2 -7.06 45.41 -23.44
N ARG A 3 -6.70 45.16 -22.17
CA ARG A 3 -6.47 43.81 -21.64
C ARG A 3 -7.01 43.75 -20.21
N THR A 4 -8.20 43.18 -20.12
CA THR A 4 -8.90 42.71 -18.93
C THR A 4 -8.16 41.53 -18.31
N THR A 5 -7.91 41.57 -17.01
CA THR A 5 -7.59 40.40 -16.18
C THR A 5 -8.77 40.19 -15.25
N ALA A 6 -9.54 39.12 -15.49
CA ALA A 6 -10.62 38.70 -14.63
C ALA A 6 -10.04 37.87 -13.48
N ALA A 7 -10.22 38.34 -12.25
CA ALA A 7 -10.02 37.56 -11.04
C ALA A 7 -11.23 36.63 -10.86
N CYS A 8 -10.98 35.33 -10.67
CA CYS A 8 -11.99 34.37 -10.23
C CYS A 8 -11.93 34.33 -8.69
N THR A 9 -12.92 34.93 -8.04
CA THR A 9 -13.14 34.90 -6.60
C THR A 9 -13.74 33.56 -6.18
N ILE A 10 -13.17 32.95 -5.14
CA ILE A 10 -13.70 31.75 -4.48
C ILE A 10 -14.84 32.20 -3.56
N ASP A 11 -16.01 31.57 -3.69
CA ASP A 11 -17.23 31.86 -2.94
C ASP A 11 -17.06 31.62 -1.42
N GLU A 12 -17.40 32.64 -0.62
CA GLU A 12 -17.31 32.68 0.85
C GLU A 12 -18.29 31.83 1.71
N PRO A 13 -19.28 31.03 1.23
CA PRO A 13 -20.15 30.30 2.15
C PRO A 13 -19.52 29.07 2.84
N PHE A 14 -18.33 28.62 2.43
CA PHE A 14 -17.74 27.37 2.93
C PHE A 14 -16.89 27.55 4.21
N VAL A 15 -16.31 28.74 4.41
CA VAL A 15 -15.42 29.05 5.55
C VAL A 15 -16.23 29.32 6.84
N GLY A 16 -17.49 29.76 6.72
CA GLY A 16 -18.35 30.08 7.87
C GLY A 16 -18.86 28.86 8.66
N LYS A 17 -18.96 27.68 8.05
CA LYS A 17 -19.51 26.48 8.71
C LYS A 17 -18.44 25.65 9.45
N ALA A 18 -17.19 25.66 8.99
CA ALA A 18 -16.09 24.99 9.68
C ALA A 18 -15.78 25.64 11.04
N ASN A 19 -15.84 26.97 11.13
CA ASN A 19 -15.53 27.72 12.35
C ASN A 19 -16.56 27.58 13.49
N ALA A 20 -17.76 27.07 13.21
CA ALA A 20 -18.79 26.81 14.22
C ALA A 20 -18.61 25.43 14.91
N ALA A 21 -18.03 24.45 14.21
CA ALA A 21 -17.73 23.13 14.76
C ALA A 21 -16.53 23.18 15.72
N THR A 22 -15.48 23.93 15.37
CA THR A 22 -14.26 24.06 16.19
C THR A 22 -14.54 24.75 17.54
N ARG A 23 -15.44 25.75 17.58
CA ARG A 23 -15.83 26.42 18.85
C ARG A 23 -16.70 25.56 19.77
N ARG A 24 -17.30 24.48 19.26
CA ARG A 24 -18.08 23.53 20.06
C ARG A 24 -17.18 22.49 20.73
N ILE A 25 -16.05 22.16 20.09
CA ILE A 25 -15.02 21.25 20.62
C ILE A 25 -14.23 21.90 21.76
N GLU A 26 -13.92 23.20 21.67
CA GLU A 26 -13.22 23.94 22.74
C GLU A 26 -14.03 24.11 24.03
N ARG A 27 -15.37 23.96 23.99
CA ARG A 27 -16.23 24.00 25.19
C ARG A 27 -16.43 22.65 25.88
N MET A 28 -15.98 21.54 25.28
CA MET A 28 -16.04 20.22 25.91
C MET A 28 -14.77 19.86 26.70
N HIS A 29 -13.72 20.68 26.62
CA HIS A 29 -12.45 20.48 27.34
C HIS A 29 -12.45 21.10 28.75
N ILE A 30 -13.50 20.87 29.53
CA ILE A 30 -13.47 20.98 31.00
C ILE A 30 -14.46 19.93 31.56
N MET A 31 -14.06 18.66 31.60
CA MET A 31 -14.72 17.64 32.44
C MET A 31 -13.76 16.46 32.65
N ASP A 32 -13.53 16.13 33.92
CA ASP A 32 -12.53 15.18 34.42
C ASP A 32 -12.57 13.77 33.79
N CYS A 33 -11.37 13.27 33.46
CA CYS A 33 -11.07 11.99 32.80
C CYS A 33 -11.56 10.73 33.56
N GLU A 34 -11.94 10.83 34.85
CA GLU A 34 -12.38 9.65 35.61
C GLU A 34 -13.88 9.29 35.42
N SER A 35 -14.68 10.17 34.81
CA SER A 35 -16.13 9.97 34.68
C SER A 35 -16.60 9.25 33.39
N MET A 36 -15.72 9.05 32.41
CA MET A 36 -16.07 8.42 31.13
C MET A 36 -16.01 6.88 31.18
N ALA A 37 -15.14 6.30 32.00
CA ALA A 37 -14.99 4.85 32.10
C ALA A 37 -16.20 4.17 32.77
N SER A 38 -16.87 4.85 33.72
CA SER A 38 -18.03 4.30 34.43
C SER A 38 -19.32 4.35 33.61
N ARG A 39 -19.47 5.32 32.69
CA ARG A 39 -20.63 5.43 31.78
C ARG A 39 -20.62 4.38 30.66
N LYS A 40 -19.43 3.99 30.15
CA LYS A 40 -19.27 2.91 29.16
C LYS A 40 -19.76 1.55 29.66
N ARG A 41 -19.75 1.31 30.98
CA ARG A 41 -20.20 0.04 31.58
C ARG A 41 -21.71 -0.02 31.84
N ALA A 42 -22.35 1.12 32.13
CA ALA A 42 -23.79 1.18 32.40
C ALA A 42 -24.66 1.14 31.14
N GLN A 43 -24.23 1.76 30.03
CA GLN A 43 -24.98 1.73 28.76
C GLN A 43 -24.95 0.36 28.06
N ARG A 44 -23.93 -0.48 28.32
CA ARG A 44 -23.86 -1.86 27.82
C ARG A 44 -24.89 -2.81 28.44
N MET A 45 -25.47 -2.49 29.61
CA MET A 45 -26.48 -3.34 30.26
C MET A 45 -27.93 -2.97 29.93
N SER A 46 -28.23 -1.74 29.49
CA SER A 46 -29.63 -1.33 29.26
C SER A 46 -30.11 -1.49 27.80
N LEU A 47 -29.20 -1.60 26.82
CA LEU A 47 -29.58 -1.78 25.41
C LEU A 47 -29.87 -3.23 25.01
N GLY A 48 -29.45 -4.19 25.84
CA GLY A 48 -29.65 -5.63 25.60
C GLY A 48 -31.08 -6.14 25.82
N MET A 49 -32.03 -5.29 26.24
CA MET A 49 -33.38 -5.71 26.62
C MET A 49 -34.51 -5.17 25.73
N CYS A 50 -34.24 -4.23 24.80
CA CYS A 50 -35.27 -3.63 23.95
C CYS A 50 -35.15 -3.97 22.45
N LEU A 51 -34.12 -4.70 22.02
CA LEU A 51 -33.92 -5.11 20.61
C LEU A 51 -34.40 -6.55 20.35
N GLY A 52 -35.49 -6.96 21.00
CA GLY A 52 -36.07 -8.32 20.88
C GLY A 52 -37.31 -8.44 19.99
N ILE A 53 -37.87 -7.33 19.49
CA ILE A 53 -39.20 -7.35 18.84
C ILE A 53 -39.21 -6.78 17.41
N ALA A 54 -38.11 -6.16 16.94
CA ALA A 54 -38.05 -5.56 15.59
C ALA A 54 -37.28 -6.38 14.53
N ILE A 55 -36.91 -7.63 14.81
CA ILE A 55 -36.11 -8.49 13.90
C ILE A 55 -37.00 -9.48 13.08
N GLY A 56 -38.33 -9.44 13.25
CA GLY A 56 -39.23 -10.39 12.60
C GLY A 56 -39.65 -10.07 11.15
N ALA A 57 -39.39 -8.87 10.62
CA ALA A 57 -40.00 -8.41 9.37
C ALA A 57 -39.04 -8.02 8.23
N ILE A 58 -37.72 -8.09 8.43
CA ILE A 58 -36.70 -7.83 7.39
C ILE A 58 -35.95 -9.12 6.98
N ALA A 59 -36.41 -10.29 7.45
CA ALA A 59 -35.80 -11.58 7.15
C ALA A 59 -36.26 -12.24 5.82
N ALA A 60 -37.01 -11.53 4.97
CA ALA A 60 -37.61 -12.13 3.75
C ALA A 60 -37.13 -11.53 2.41
N ALA A 61 -36.17 -10.61 2.39
CA ALA A 61 -35.68 -10.00 1.13
C ALA A 61 -34.16 -9.83 1.04
N ALA A 62 -33.38 -10.43 1.94
CA ALA A 62 -31.91 -10.45 1.90
C ALA A 62 -31.42 -11.90 1.99
N GLY A 63 -31.74 -12.69 0.97
CA GLY A 63 -31.08 -13.98 0.75
C GLY A 63 -29.72 -13.73 0.09
N ASP A 64 -28.68 -14.34 0.67
CA ASP A 64 -27.34 -14.56 0.08
C ASP A 64 -26.29 -13.44 0.18
N ALA A 65 -26.20 -12.77 1.33
CA ALA A 65 -24.94 -12.13 1.75
C ALA A 65 -24.77 -12.18 3.27
N VAL A 66 -24.81 -13.39 3.85
CA VAL A 66 -24.24 -13.61 5.18
C VAL A 66 -22.74 -13.48 5.04
N ALA A 67 -22.12 -12.56 5.79
CA ALA A 67 -20.68 -12.52 5.98
C ALA A 67 -20.21 -13.92 6.40
N GLN A 68 -19.66 -14.68 5.46
CA GLN A 68 -19.07 -15.96 5.78
C GLN A 68 -17.89 -15.65 6.72
N ALA A 69 -17.89 -16.32 7.88
CA ALA A 69 -16.67 -16.44 8.64
C ALA A 69 -15.55 -16.89 7.68
N PRO A 70 -14.32 -16.35 7.80
CA PRO A 70 -13.23 -16.75 6.93
C PRO A 70 -13.14 -18.28 6.93
N PRO A 71 -12.91 -18.93 5.77
CA PRO A 71 -12.83 -20.37 5.71
C PRO A 71 -11.79 -20.84 6.74
N PRO A 72 -12.10 -21.88 7.55
CA PRO A 72 -11.15 -22.38 8.53
C PRO A 72 -9.85 -22.75 7.82
N VAL A 73 -8.74 -22.19 8.29
CA VAL A 73 -7.40 -22.53 7.80
C VAL A 73 -7.20 -24.03 8.04
N ASN A 74 -6.97 -24.79 6.97
CA ASN A 74 -6.72 -26.22 7.07
C ASN A 74 -5.47 -26.44 7.95
N PRO A 75 -5.58 -27.06 9.14
CA PRO A 75 -4.47 -27.20 10.08
C PRO A 75 -3.33 -28.10 9.59
N ALA A 76 -3.52 -28.82 8.48
CA ALA A 76 -2.65 -29.92 8.07
C ALA A 76 -1.52 -29.55 7.08
N ILE A 77 -1.27 -28.28 6.76
CA ILE A 77 -0.28 -27.90 5.71
C ILE A 77 0.74 -26.81 6.16
N SER A 78 0.64 -26.26 7.37
CA SER A 78 1.59 -25.22 7.85
C SER A 78 2.95 -25.75 8.35
N GLY A 79 3.12 -27.07 8.43
CA GLY A 79 4.31 -27.71 9.02
C GLY A 79 5.54 -27.82 8.10
N SER A 80 5.43 -27.49 6.82
CA SER A 80 6.55 -27.62 5.86
C SER A 80 6.66 -26.39 4.97
N ARG A 81 7.87 -26.12 4.48
CA ARG A 81 8.11 -25.01 3.56
C ARG A 81 7.38 -25.14 2.23
N ASP A 82 7.23 -26.34 1.69
CA ASP A 82 6.44 -26.54 0.46
C ASP A 82 4.95 -26.38 0.73
N GLY A 83 4.50 -26.72 1.94
CA GLY A 83 3.20 -26.34 2.47
C GLY A 83 3.06 -24.82 2.53
N TRP A 84 4.01 -24.12 3.16
CA TRP A 84 4.06 -22.66 3.19
C TRP A 84 4.18 -22.04 1.80
N ARG A 85 4.85 -22.66 0.82
CA ARG A 85 4.93 -22.13 -0.56
C ARG A 85 3.69 -22.44 -1.37
N ARG A 86 2.93 -23.50 -1.06
CA ARG A 86 1.64 -23.79 -1.69
C ARG A 86 0.54 -22.94 -1.08
N GLU A 87 0.59 -22.77 0.26
CA GLU A 87 -0.13 -21.72 0.95
C GLU A 87 0.31 -20.40 0.36
N ALA A 88 1.54 -19.90 0.46
CA ALA A 88 2.03 -18.63 -0.11
C ALA A 88 1.86 -18.47 -1.63
N ARG A 89 1.81 -19.53 -2.45
CA ARG A 89 1.38 -19.38 -3.86
C ARG A 89 -0.13 -19.17 -3.99
N ASN A 90 -0.89 -19.66 -3.02
CA ASN A 90 -2.25 -19.22 -2.72
C ASN A 90 -2.24 -18.06 -1.71
N ARG A 91 -1.09 -17.56 -1.24
CA ARG A 91 -0.93 -16.83 0.04
C ARG A 91 0.17 -15.75 0.16
N SER A 92 0.74 -15.23 -0.93
CA SER A 92 1.86 -14.25 -1.04
C SER A 92 2.84 -14.70 -2.12
N ALA A 93 2.48 -14.49 -3.38
CA ALA A 93 3.38 -14.12 -4.46
C ALA A 93 2.56 -14.17 -5.76
N PRO A 94 2.82 -13.27 -6.71
CA PRO A 94 2.44 -13.53 -8.08
C PRO A 94 2.95 -14.94 -8.42
N LEU A 95 2.07 -15.79 -8.94
CA LEU A 95 2.55 -16.86 -9.80
C LEU A 95 3.55 -16.21 -10.77
N PRO A 96 4.69 -16.86 -11.09
CA PRO A 96 5.48 -16.39 -12.21
C PRO A 96 4.48 -16.19 -13.34
N VAL A 97 4.40 -14.98 -13.88
CA VAL A 97 3.54 -14.68 -15.01
C VAL A 97 4.02 -15.62 -16.12
N GLN A 98 3.40 -16.81 -16.22
CA GLN A 98 3.56 -17.70 -17.34
C GLN A 98 2.87 -16.97 -18.50
N GLY A 99 3.63 -16.07 -19.13
CA GLY A 99 3.08 -15.12 -20.08
C GLY A 99 3.91 -13.86 -20.29
N GLN A 100 4.84 -13.48 -19.39
CA GLN A 100 5.88 -12.51 -19.77
C GLN A 100 6.96 -13.27 -20.54
N GLY A 101 6.74 -13.39 -21.86
CA GLY A 101 7.77 -13.74 -22.80
C GLY A 101 8.91 -12.72 -22.70
N GLY A 102 9.93 -13.05 -21.93
CA GLY A 102 11.11 -12.21 -21.73
C GLY A 102 10.83 -10.93 -20.96
N LEU A 103 11.85 -10.47 -20.23
CA LEU A 103 12.01 -9.04 -19.98
C LEU A 103 11.80 -8.31 -21.33
N PRO A 104 11.09 -7.17 -21.40
CA PRO A 104 11.07 -6.39 -22.62
C PRO A 104 12.51 -6.19 -23.06
N ALA A 105 12.86 -6.75 -24.21
CA ALA A 105 14.20 -6.56 -24.77
C ALA A 105 14.39 -5.04 -24.91
N PRO A 106 15.57 -4.51 -24.54
CA PRO A 106 15.86 -3.11 -24.79
C PRO A 106 15.56 -2.83 -26.28
N PRO A 107 14.90 -1.71 -26.61
CA PRO A 107 14.66 -1.38 -28.00
C PRO A 107 16.00 -1.45 -28.74
N PRO A 108 16.08 -2.10 -29.92
CA PRO A 108 17.33 -2.22 -30.64
C PRO A 108 17.90 -0.82 -30.87
N GLY A 109 19.10 -0.58 -30.34
CA GLY A 109 19.88 0.61 -30.60
C GLY A 109 20.28 0.64 -32.07
N GLY A 110 19.36 1.10 -32.91
CA GLY A 110 19.63 1.33 -34.33
C GLY A 110 20.71 2.41 -34.46
N PRO A 111 21.77 2.18 -35.23
CA PRO A 111 22.75 3.20 -35.52
C PRO A 111 22.13 4.19 -36.51
N GLY A 112 21.55 5.28 -36.00
CA GLY A 112 21.08 6.40 -36.81
C GLY A 112 19.61 6.77 -36.55
N GLY A 113 19.40 7.86 -35.84
CA GLY A 113 18.09 8.48 -35.66
C GLY A 113 18.14 9.44 -34.48
N GLY A 114 17.71 10.69 -34.67
CA GLY A 114 17.68 11.69 -33.60
C GLY A 114 16.89 11.21 -32.38
N ALA A 115 17.08 11.89 -31.24
CA ALA A 115 16.35 11.58 -30.02
C ALA A 115 14.84 11.44 -30.33
N PRO A 116 14.18 10.35 -29.89
CA PRO A 116 12.76 10.18 -30.13
C PRO A 116 11.99 11.40 -29.60
N PRO A 117 10.92 11.84 -30.28
CA PRO A 117 10.14 12.99 -29.85
C PRO A 117 9.58 12.74 -28.44
N VAL A 118 9.62 13.77 -27.59
CA VAL A 118 9.01 13.72 -26.25
C VAL A 118 7.51 13.50 -26.43
N PRO A 119 6.94 12.40 -25.91
CA PRO A 119 5.52 12.13 -26.10
C PRO A 119 4.67 13.20 -25.40
N GLU A 120 3.51 13.53 -25.99
CA GLU A 120 2.57 14.51 -25.40
C GLU A 120 2.07 14.05 -24.02
N PHE A 121 1.90 12.74 -23.84
CA PHE A 121 1.47 12.10 -22.60
C PHE A 121 2.53 11.13 -22.08
N ARG A 122 2.55 10.92 -20.76
CA ARG A 122 3.43 9.93 -20.13
C ARG A 122 3.10 8.54 -20.65
N THR A 123 4.12 7.72 -20.91
CA THR A 123 3.95 6.29 -21.14
C THR A 123 3.47 5.59 -19.85
N TYR A 124 2.96 4.36 -19.95
CA TYR A 124 2.55 3.59 -18.77
C TYR A 124 3.74 2.98 -18.02
N ASP A 125 4.80 2.63 -18.75
CA ASP A 125 6.03 2.03 -18.21
C ASP A 125 7.08 3.08 -17.82
N GLY A 126 6.75 4.37 -17.91
CA GLY A 126 7.66 5.49 -17.62
C GLY A 126 8.78 5.70 -18.65
N SER A 127 8.83 4.91 -19.73
CA SER A 127 9.88 5.01 -20.75
C SER A 127 9.85 6.36 -21.47
N GLY A 128 11.04 6.88 -21.82
CA GLY A 128 11.18 8.16 -22.52
C GLY A 128 10.96 9.41 -21.65
N ASN A 129 10.74 9.26 -20.35
CA ASN A 129 10.66 10.39 -19.41
C ASN A 129 11.96 11.23 -19.43
N ASN A 130 13.11 10.56 -19.49
CA ASN A 130 14.39 11.20 -19.74
C ASN A 130 14.86 10.96 -21.19
N VAL A 131 15.09 12.05 -21.94
CA VAL A 131 15.50 12.00 -23.36
C VAL A 131 16.86 11.31 -23.57
N GLN A 132 17.81 11.49 -22.64
CA GLN A 132 19.17 10.92 -22.76
C GLN A 132 19.25 9.52 -22.16
N HIS A 133 18.39 9.20 -21.20
CA HIS A 133 18.34 7.92 -20.51
C HIS A 133 16.90 7.37 -20.50
N PRO A 134 16.38 6.88 -21.65
CA PRO A 134 14.95 6.55 -21.79
C PRO A 134 14.44 5.45 -20.85
N LEU A 135 15.33 4.65 -20.26
CA LEU A 135 15.00 3.55 -19.35
C LEU A 135 15.10 3.94 -17.86
N TRP A 136 15.55 5.15 -17.52
CA TRP A 136 15.61 5.53 -16.12
C TRP A 136 14.22 5.58 -15.49
N GLY A 137 14.04 4.83 -14.41
CA GLY A 137 12.78 4.76 -13.66
C GLY A 137 11.71 3.85 -14.27
N THR A 138 12.00 3.09 -15.33
CA THR A 138 11.04 2.11 -15.89
C THR A 138 10.99 0.83 -15.08
N PRO A 139 9.91 0.03 -15.14
CA PRO A 139 9.91 -1.33 -14.65
C PRO A 139 11.08 -2.15 -15.21
N GLY A 140 11.59 -3.09 -14.42
CA GLY A 140 12.67 -3.99 -14.82
C GLY A 140 14.08 -3.45 -14.56
N VAL A 141 14.23 -2.21 -14.12
CA VAL A 141 15.55 -1.64 -13.79
C VAL A 141 15.95 -1.94 -12.35
N ASN A 142 17.27 -1.94 -12.10
CA ASN A 142 17.80 -2.12 -10.75
C ASN A 142 17.43 -0.93 -9.86
N TYR A 143 17.21 -1.19 -8.58
CA TYR A 143 17.22 -0.13 -7.58
C TYR A 143 18.57 0.59 -7.56
N LEU A 144 18.55 1.90 -7.27
CA LEU A 144 19.78 2.66 -7.04
C LEU A 144 20.44 2.24 -5.74
N ARG A 145 21.75 2.39 -5.67
CA ARG A 145 22.55 2.20 -4.46
C ARG A 145 23.11 3.53 -3.99
N GLU A 146 23.17 3.71 -2.69
CA GLU A 146 23.86 4.85 -2.08
C GLU A 146 25.38 4.74 -2.23
N GLY A 147 26.11 5.76 -1.79
CA GLY A 147 27.55 5.90 -2.01
C GLY A 147 28.37 4.67 -1.61
N SER A 148 27.97 3.96 -0.55
CA SER A 148 28.65 2.75 -0.10
C SER A 148 28.40 1.53 -1.00
N GLY A 149 27.33 1.48 -1.80
CA GLY A 149 26.97 0.33 -2.62
C GLY A 149 26.36 -0.83 -1.83
N ALA A 150 26.26 -2.02 -2.44
CA ALA A 150 25.77 -3.22 -1.76
C ALA A 150 26.78 -3.79 -0.74
N ARG A 151 26.28 -4.44 0.31
CA ARG A 151 27.04 -5.05 1.41
C ARG A 151 26.60 -6.48 1.66
N TYR A 152 27.08 -7.39 0.80
CA TYR A 152 27.00 -8.83 0.98
C TYR A 152 28.22 -9.38 1.72
N ALA A 153 28.08 -10.52 2.41
CA ALA A 153 29.15 -11.13 3.19
C ALA A 153 30.38 -11.51 2.34
N ASP A 154 30.13 -11.95 1.11
CA ASP A 154 31.14 -12.34 0.12
C ASP A 154 31.42 -11.22 -0.90
N GLY A 155 30.83 -10.03 -0.71
CA GLY A 155 30.86 -8.93 -1.68
C GLY A 155 30.08 -9.20 -2.97
N LYS A 156 29.33 -10.30 -3.06
CA LYS A 156 28.64 -10.75 -4.28
C LYS A 156 27.16 -10.98 -4.04
N SER A 157 26.77 -12.03 -3.32
CA SER A 157 25.35 -12.37 -3.16
C SER A 157 25.02 -13.07 -1.85
N ALA A 158 26.00 -13.56 -1.09
CA ALA A 158 25.76 -14.18 0.21
C ALA A 158 25.22 -13.13 1.20
N PRO A 159 24.01 -13.30 1.75
CA PRO A 159 23.43 -12.32 2.67
C PRO A 159 24.38 -12.01 3.84
N ALA A 160 24.53 -10.73 4.15
CA ALA A 160 25.35 -10.32 5.28
C ALA A 160 24.67 -10.64 6.61
N GLY A 161 25.48 -10.83 7.65
CA GLY A 161 25.00 -10.94 9.02
C GLY A 161 24.82 -12.35 9.56
N ALA A 162 25.56 -13.34 9.05
CA ALA A 162 25.60 -14.69 9.65
C ALA A 162 25.96 -14.67 11.15
N ASN A 163 26.75 -13.68 11.59
CA ASN A 163 27.11 -13.48 12.99
C ASN A 163 26.18 -12.51 13.75
N ARG A 164 25.08 -12.06 13.13
CA ARG A 164 24.08 -11.19 13.76
C ARG A 164 22.97 -12.04 14.37
N PRO A 165 22.27 -11.56 15.41
CA PRO A 165 21.09 -12.25 15.94
C PRO A 165 20.05 -12.51 14.84
N SER A 166 19.21 -13.53 15.03
CA SER A 166 18.05 -13.74 14.16
C SER A 166 17.19 -12.48 14.07
N ALA A 167 16.59 -12.21 12.91
CA ALA A 167 15.66 -11.09 12.75
C ALA A 167 14.50 -11.14 13.76
N ARG A 168 14.02 -12.35 14.12
CA ARG A 168 12.98 -12.52 15.16
C ARG A 168 13.46 -12.13 16.56
N VAL A 169 14.73 -12.42 16.89
CA VAL A 169 15.32 -11.99 18.18
C VAL A 169 15.38 -10.45 18.25
N ILE A 170 15.76 -9.80 17.17
CA ILE A 170 15.80 -8.32 17.09
C ILE A 170 14.38 -7.75 17.18
N SER A 171 13.41 -8.34 16.47
CA SER A 171 12.00 -7.95 16.53
C SER A 171 11.44 -8.03 17.95
N ASN A 172 11.67 -9.14 18.65
CA ASN A 172 11.25 -9.28 20.05
C ASN A 172 11.89 -8.26 21.00
N ALA A 173 13.14 -7.86 20.74
CA ALA A 173 13.88 -6.95 21.61
C ALA A 173 13.60 -5.45 21.36
N LEU A 174 13.30 -5.06 20.11
CA LEU A 174 13.22 -3.64 19.72
C LEU A 174 11.88 -3.24 19.09
N VAL A 175 11.18 -4.19 18.47
CA VAL A 175 9.98 -3.93 17.66
C VAL A 175 8.69 -4.26 18.41
N ALA A 176 8.77 -4.98 19.53
CA ALA A 176 7.60 -5.33 20.32
C ALA A 176 6.95 -4.10 20.98
N GLN A 177 5.71 -3.84 20.60
CA GLN A 177 4.87 -2.80 21.22
C GLN A 177 4.08 -3.33 22.43
N GLY A 178 3.65 -4.60 22.38
CA GLY A 178 2.70 -5.16 23.34
C GLY A 178 1.33 -4.50 23.25
N ASP A 179 0.66 -4.35 24.39
CA ASP A 179 -0.70 -3.76 24.46
C ASP A 179 -0.70 -2.21 24.53
N VAL A 180 0.47 -1.58 24.41
CA VAL A 180 0.62 -0.12 24.52
C VAL A 180 0.32 0.52 23.18
N SER A 181 -0.84 1.15 23.02
CA SER A 181 -1.14 2.01 21.87
C SER A 181 -0.64 3.43 22.14
N THR A 182 0.24 3.96 21.29
CA THR A 182 0.81 5.31 21.43
C THR A 182 0.45 6.14 20.21
N ALA A 183 -0.43 7.11 20.41
CA ALA A 183 -0.82 8.04 19.35
C ALA A 183 0.35 8.96 18.95
N ASP A 184 0.35 9.36 17.68
CA ASP A 184 1.29 10.33 17.12
C ASP A 184 1.20 11.68 17.84
N ASP A 185 2.35 12.19 18.28
CA ASP A 185 2.47 13.41 19.10
C ASP A 185 2.16 14.69 18.31
N ARG A 186 2.16 14.61 16.98
CA ARG A 186 1.80 15.71 16.08
C ARG A 186 0.34 15.64 15.65
N GLY A 187 -0.41 14.63 16.10
CA GLY A 187 -1.81 14.42 15.76
C GLY A 187 -2.03 14.13 14.28
N LEU A 188 -1.07 13.47 13.62
CA LEU A 188 -1.23 13.08 12.22
C LEU A 188 -2.31 12.00 12.10
N SER A 189 -3.17 12.13 11.09
CA SER A 189 -4.24 11.16 10.89
C SER A 189 -3.74 9.86 10.26
N THR A 190 -4.50 8.79 10.42
CA THR A 190 -4.24 7.49 9.78
C THR A 190 -4.24 7.56 8.26
N CYS A 191 -4.84 8.59 7.66
CA CYS A 191 -4.69 8.93 6.24
C CYS A 191 -3.22 9.03 5.81
N LEU A 192 -2.32 9.48 6.69
CA LEU A 192 -0.92 9.63 6.34
C LEU A 192 -0.26 8.29 6.02
N TYR A 193 -0.33 7.29 6.90
CA TYR A 193 0.28 5.99 6.62
C TYR A 193 -0.44 5.27 5.46
N GLU A 194 -1.76 5.44 5.37
CA GLU A 194 -2.57 4.76 4.37
C GLU A 194 -2.28 5.30 2.96
N PHE A 195 -2.24 6.62 2.81
CA PHE A 195 -1.78 7.26 1.57
C PHE A 195 -0.30 6.96 1.31
N GLY A 196 0.52 6.83 2.36
CA GLY A 196 1.91 6.41 2.27
C GLY A 196 2.08 5.03 1.62
N GLN A 197 1.23 4.06 2.00
CA GLN A 197 1.17 2.74 1.36
C GLN A 197 0.68 2.84 -0.09
N PHE A 198 -0.39 3.60 -0.34
CA PHE A 198 -0.89 3.83 -1.70
C PHE A 198 0.18 4.48 -2.62
N LEU A 199 1.04 5.35 -2.07
CA LEU A 199 2.16 5.95 -2.79
C LEU A 199 3.32 4.98 -2.99
N ASP A 200 3.67 4.15 -2.00
CA ASP A 200 4.68 3.09 -2.15
C ASP A 200 4.35 2.20 -3.35
N HIS A 201 3.07 1.91 -3.54
CA HIS A 201 2.58 1.07 -4.63
C HIS A 201 2.65 1.72 -6.01
N ASP A 202 2.90 3.03 -6.09
CA ASP A 202 3.19 3.74 -7.35
C ASP A 202 4.67 3.63 -7.74
N ILE A 203 5.56 3.63 -6.74
CA ILE A 203 7.00 3.86 -6.96
C ILE A 203 7.87 2.61 -6.78
N GLY A 204 7.39 1.60 -6.05
CA GLY A 204 8.21 0.46 -5.62
C GLY A 204 7.48 -0.88 -5.56
N LEU A 205 8.07 -1.88 -6.20
CA LEU A 205 7.76 -3.30 -6.00
C LEU A 205 8.99 -4.12 -6.33
N ALA A 206 9.56 -4.79 -5.33
CA ALA A 206 10.72 -5.65 -5.57
C ALA A 206 10.28 -6.92 -6.30
N ALA A 207 11.02 -7.31 -7.34
CA ALA A 207 10.73 -8.51 -8.10
C ALA A 207 10.64 -9.76 -7.18
N GLY A 208 9.51 -10.46 -7.22
CA GLY A 208 9.29 -11.73 -6.53
C GLY A 208 9.69 -12.96 -7.38
N GLY A 209 9.31 -14.14 -6.91
CA GLY A 209 9.41 -15.39 -7.70
C GLY A 209 10.75 -16.14 -7.62
N SER A 210 11.72 -15.65 -6.86
CA SER A 210 12.89 -16.46 -6.51
C SER A 210 12.48 -17.61 -5.58
N THR A 211 13.12 -18.76 -5.75
CA THR A 211 12.96 -19.93 -4.88
C THR A 211 14.15 -20.10 -3.93
N GLU A 212 15.00 -19.08 -3.82
CA GLU A 212 16.15 -19.09 -2.92
C GLU A 212 15.71 -18.81 -1.48
N ALA A 213 15.98 -19.79 -0.62
CA ALA A 213 15.73 -19.75 0.82
C ALA A 213 16.44 -18.67 1.58
N PHE A 214 15.69 -17.94 2.40
CA PHE A 214 16.30 -17.11 3.44
C PHE A 214 15.43 -16.96 4.68
N ASP A 215 15.00 -18.11 5.20
CA ASP A 215 14.14 -18.25 6.38
C ASP A 215 14.72 -17.57 7.62
N ILE A 216 13.82 -17.11 8.48
CA ILE A 216 14.14 -16.47 9.76
C ILE A 216 14.05 -17.53 10.86
N SER A 217 15.16 -17.80 11.54
CA SER A 217 15.17 -18.70 12.70
C SER A 217 14.35 -18.13 13.86
N VAL A 218 13.45 -18.93 14.42
CA VAL A 218 12.69 -18.57 15.63
C VAL A 218 13.48 -19.03 16.86
N PRO A 219 13.67 -18.18 17.89
CA PRO A 219 14.33 -18.60 19.11
C PRO A 219 13.48 -19.64 19.86
N ALA A 220 14.12 -20.64 20.47
CA ALA A 220 13.41 -21.64 21.27
C ALA A 220 12.64 -20.96 22.41
N GLY A 221 11.37 -21.34 22.57
CA GLY A 221 10.48 -20.77 23.58
C GLY A 221 9.86 -19.43 23.17
N ASP A 222 9.96 -19.03 21.89
CA ASP A 222 9.19 -17.90 21.37
C ASP A 222 7.69 -18.15 21.62
N PRO A 223 6.99 -17.27 22.37
CA PRO A 223 5.62 -17.55 22.80
C PRO A 223 4.61 -17.61 21.64
N TRP A 224 4.96 -17.04 20.48
CA TRP A 224 4.08 -16.96 19.32
C TRP A 224 4.38 -18.06 18.31
N PHE A 225 5.64 -18.29 18.00
CA PHE A 225 6.04 -19.15 16.89
C PHE A 225 6.66 -20.48 17.33
N ASP A 226 7.19 -20.58 18.55
CA ASP A 226 7.77 -21.82 19.12
C ASP A 226 7.45 -22.04 20.61
N PRO A 227 6.17 -22.06 21.02
CA PRO A 227 5.78 -22.15 22.43
C PRO A 227 6.19 -23.49 23.06
N ALA A 228 6.35 -24.54 22.25
CA ALA A 228 6.83 -25.85 22.70
C ALA A 228 8.36 -25.92 22.85
N SER A 229 9.07 -24.82 22.60
CA SER A 229 10.53 -24.72 22.73
C SER A 229 11.29 -25.78 21.93
N THR A 230 10.86 -26.06 20.70
CA THR A 230 11.51 -27.11 19.90
C THR A 230 12.87 -26.66 19.37
N GLY A 231 13.10 -25.35 19.23
CA GLY A 231 14.31 -24.76 18.64
C GLY A 231 14.44 -24.99 17.13
N THR A 232 13.40 -25.51 16.49
CA THR A 232 13.42 -25.88 15.06
C THR A 232 12.49 -25.04 14.20
N LYS A 233 11.66 -24.18 14.82
CA LYS A 233 10.68 -23.36 14.11
C LYS A 233 11.36 -22.24 13.32
N LYS A 234 10.72 -21.86 12.22
CA LYS A 234 11.17 -20.82 11.29
C LYS A 234 9.98 -20.00 10.81
N ILE A 235 10.20 -18.72 10.55
CA ILE A 235 9.34 -17.90 9.70
C ILE A 235 9.92 -17.99 8.30
N TRP A 236 9.11 -18.48 7.37
CA TRP A 236 9.55 -18.77 6.01
C TRP A 236 9.68 -17.49 5.19
N MET A 237 10.74 -17.39 4.39
CA MET A 237 10.96 -16.27 3.49
C MET A 237 11.82 -16.72 2.31
N ASP A 238 11.39 -16.35 1.11
CA ASP A 238 12.21 -16.42 -0.09
C ASP A 238 12.89 -15.05 -0.34
N ARG A 239 14.13 -15.10 -0.83
CA ARG A 239 14.86 -13.91 -1.27
C ARG A 239 14.12 -13.23 -2.43
N SER A 240 14.34 -11.95 -2.62
CA SER A 240 13.80 -11.25 -3.81
C SER A 240 14.46 -11.82 -5.06
N ALA A 241 13.74 -11.83 -6.17
CA ALA A 241 14.38 -12.00 -7.47
C ALA A 241 15.34 -10.82 -7.70
N PHE A 242 16.35 -11.08 -8.53
CA PHE A 242 17.46 -10.17 -8.76
C PHE A 242 17.81 -10.17 -10.24
N ASN A 243 18.56 -9.16 -10.66
CA ASN A 243 19.06 -9.05 -12.03
C ASN A 243 19.99 -10.22 -12.36
N PRO A 244 19.62 -11.09 -13.32
CA PRO A 244 20.40 -12.29 -13.66
C PRO A 244 21.82 -12.01 -14.14
N SER A 245 22.12 -10.77 -14.58
CA SER A 245 23.45 -10.33 -14.96
C SER A 245 24.32 -9.87 -13.78
N THR A 246 23.84 -10.01 -12.53
CA THR A 246 24.53 -9.59 -11.31
C THR A 246 24.71 -10.73 -10.30
N GLY A 247 25.53 -10.56 -9.27
CA GLY A 247 25.65 -11.50 -8.15
C GLY A 247 26.72 -12.60 -8.31
N THR A 248 27.48 -12.60 -9.40
CA THR A 248 28.57 -13.57 -9.67
C THR A 248 29.96 -12.95 -9.54
N ASN A 249 30.25 -11.94 -10.38
CA ASN A 249 31.52 -11.20 -10.40
C ASN A 249 31.36 -9.75 -9.91
N ASN A 250 30.12 -9.35 -9.62
CA ASN A 250 29.69 -8.08 -9.08
C ASN A 250 28.61 -8.33 -8.01
N PRO A 251 28.31 -7.34 -7.15
CA PRO A 251 27.24 -7.47 -6.18
C PRO A 251 25.87 -7.72 -6.84
N ARG A 252 25.00 -8.49 -6.18
CA ARG A 252 23.63 -8.78 -6.58
C ARG A 252 22.77 -7.52 -6.49
N GLU A 253 22.01 -7.25 -7.56
CA GLU A 253 21.06 -6.13 -7.61
C GLU A 253 19.62 -6.59 -7.74
N GLN A 254 18.73 -6.01 -6.94
CA GLN A 254 17.28 -6.24 -7.01
C GLN A 254 16.63 -5.32 -8.02
N ILE A 255 15.54 -5.79 -8.60
CA ILE A 255 14.80 -5.12 -9.67
C ILE A 255 13.53 -4.50 -9.11
N ASN A 256 13.24 -3.26 -9.50
CA ASN A 256 11.92 -2.66 -9.33
C ASN A 256 11.01 -3.09 -10.49
N THR A 257 9.84 -3.65 -10.21
CA THR A 257 8.89 -4.12 -11.24
C THR A 257 7.78 -3.12 -11.54
N VAL A 258 7.79 -1.95 -10.91
CA VAL A 258 6.92 -0.81 -11.24
C VAL A 258 7.76 0.41 -11.63
N THR A 259 7.10 1.49 -12.07
CA THR A 259 7.82 2.74 -12.38
C THR A 259 8.39 3.32 -11.08
N SER A 260 9.44 4.12 -11.16
CA SER A 260 9.94 4.89 -9.99
C SER A 260 9.36 6.30 -9.92
N PHE A 261 8.44 6.64 -10.83
CA PHE A 261 7.83 7.95 -10.92
C PHE A 261 6.56 8.00 -10.07
N ILE A 262 6.21 9.19 -9.60
CA ILE A 262 4.86 9.43 -9.09
C ILE A 262 3.99 9.71 -10.32
N ASP A 263 3.57 8.67 -11.03
CA ASP A 263 2.87 8.77 -12.31
C ASP A 263 1.52 8.04 -12.34
N GLY A 264 1.00 7.67 -11.17
CA GLY A 264 -0.31 7.07 -11.03
C GLY A 264 -0.35 5.63 -11.54
N SER A 265 0.79 4.94 -11.62
CA SER A 265 0.89 3.56 -12.09
C SER A 265 0.06 2.60 -11.22
N GLN A 266 -0.12 2.89 -9.93
CA GLN A 266 -1.02 2.15 -9.05
C GLN A 266 -2.51 2.33 -9.42
N ILE A 267 -2.85 3.37 -10.18
CA ILE A 267 -4.20 3.61 -10.72
C ILE A 267 -4.34 3.04 -12.13
N TYR A 268 -3.34 3.28 -12.99
CA TYR A 268 -3.44 3.06 -14.45
C TYR A 268 -2.70 1.81 -14.95
N GLY A 269 -1.85 1.20 -14.13
CA GLY A 269 -0.98 0.09 -14.50
C GLY A 269 0.36 0.55 -15.07
N VAL A 270 1.32 -0.37 -15.09
CA VAL A 270 2.70 -0.16 -15.58
C VAL A 270 2.90 -0.62 -17.03
N ASP A 271 1.86 -1.18 -17.65
CA ASP A 271 1.88 -1.65 -19.03
C ASP A 271 0.54 -1.36 -19.73
N SER A 272 0.59 -1.37 -21.06
CA SER A 272 -0.57 -1.06 -21.89
C SER A 272 -1.68 -2.10 -21.80
N ALA A 273 -1.38 -3.36 -21.47
CA ALA A 273 -2.36 -4.42 -21.37
C ALA A 273 -3.24 -4.24 -20.12
N ARG A 274 -2.63 -3.98 -18.96
CA ARG A 274 -3.34 -3.67 -17.73
C ARG A 274 -4.12 -2.35 -17.86
N ALA A 275 -3.51 -1.32 -18.45
CA ALA A 275 -4.18 -0.06 -18.71
C ALA A 275 -5.40 -0.22 -19.62
N ALA A 276 -5.27 -0.97 -20.72
CA ALA A 276 -6.38 -1.26 -21.62
C ALA A 276 -7.49 -2.06 -20.92
N TRP A 277 -7.13 -3.04 -20.07
CA TRP A 277 -8.11 -3.79 -19.30
C TRP A 277 -8.86 -2.89 -18.31
N LEU A 278 -8.20 -1.91 -17.68
CA LEU A 278 -8.82 -1.01 -16.70
C LEU A 278 -9.75 0.03 -17.34
N ARG A 279 -9.66 0.27 -18.64
CA ARG A 279 -10.45 1.29 -19.35
C ARG A 279 -11.82 0.80 -19.77
N ALA A 280 -12.83 1.66 -19.62
CA ALA A 280 -14.19 1.38 -20.10
C ALA A 280 -14.28 1.39 -21.63
N GLY A 281 -13.34 2.06 -22.31
CA GLY A 281 -13.33 2.23 -23.76
C GLY A 281 -14.40 3.21 -24.27
N THR A 282 -15.04 3.95 -23.36
CA THR A 282 -16.00 5.00 -23.70
C THR A 282 -15.94 6.15 -22.70
N GLY A 283 -16.10 7.38 -23.20
CA GLY A 283 -16.12 8.60 -22.40
C GLY A 283 -14.80 8.93 -21.70
N GLY A 284 -13.70 8.29 -22.08
CA GLY A 284 -12.38 8.42 -21.47
C GLY A 284 -12.32 7.90 -20.03
N LYS A 285 -13.19 6.94 -19.65
CA LYS A 285 -13.36 6.47 -18.27
C LYS A 285 -12.60 5.19 -17.97
N LEU A 286 -12.36 4.95 -16.67
CA LEU A 286 -12.03 3.66 -16.10
C LEU A 286 -13.29 2.81 -15.90
N LYS A 287 -13.17 1.48 -16.01
CA LYS A 287 -14.22 0.51 -15.70
C LYS A 287 -14.60 0.61 -14.23
N VAL A 288 -15.89 0.47 -13.95
CA VAL A 288 -16.42 0.46 -12.58
C VAL A 288 -17.37 -0.70 -12.39
N ARG A 289 -17.51 -1.14 -11.14
CA ARG A 289 -18.63 -1.93 -10.69
C ARG A 289 -19.60 -1.00 -9.97
N ALA A 290 -20.75 -0.71 -10.59
CA ALA A 290 -21.80 0.05 -9.93
C ALA A 290 -22.40 -0.78 -8.78
N THR A 291 -22.54 -0.16 -7.60
CA THR A 291 -23.13 -0.79 -6.42
C THR A 291 -24.12 0.17 -5.76
N GLN A 292 -24.90 -0.32 -4.79
CA GLN A 292 -25.76 0.54 -3.97
C GLN A 292 -24.97 1.56 -3.11
N PHE A 293 -23.66 1.38 -2.96
CA PHE A 293 -22.75 2.26 -2.23
C PHE A 293 -21.86 3.11 -3.17
N GLY A 294 -22.28 3.24 -4.43
CA GLY A 294 -21.58 3.97 -5.49
C GLY A 294 -20.65 3.10 -6.34
N ASP A 295 -19.88 3.77 -7.21
CA ASP A 295 -18.94 3.11 -8.13
C ASP A 295 -17.75 2.54 -7.36
N MET A 296 -17.47 1.25 -7.57
CA MET A 296 -16.35 0.53 -6.97
C MET A 296 -15.37 0.08 -8.06
N LEU A 297 -14.16 -0.31 -7.65
CA LEU A 297 -13.21 -0.97 -8.56
C LEU A 297 -13.86 -2.19 -9.24
N PRO A 298 -13.49 -2.49 -10.50
CA PRO A 298 -13.97 -3.66 -11.21
C PRO A 298 -13.45 -4.95 -10.55
N LEU A 299 -14.24 -6.03 -10.64
CA LEU A 299 -13.80 -7.36 -10.23
C LEU A 299 -12.96 -8.01 -11.33
N ASN A 300 -12.02 -8.85 -10.93
CA ASN A 300 -11.17 -9.59 -11.85
C ASN A 300 -11.98 -10.67 -12.59
N ASP A 301 -11.76 -10.80 -13.90
CA ASP A 301 -12.39 -11.83 -14.74
C ASP A 301 -11.51 -13.09 -14.91
N GLY A 302 -10.39 -13.15 -14.18
CA GLY A 302 -9.38 -14.20 -14.24
C GLY A 302 -8.27 -13.94 -15.27
N THR A 303 -8.28 -12.80 -15.97
CA THR A 303 -7.30 -12.50 -17.04
C THR A 303 -6.10 -11.67 -16.58
N LEU A 304 -6.18 -11.05 -15.41
CA LEU A 304 -5.08 -10.25 -14.85
C LEU A 304 -4.52 -10.84 -13.55
N PRO A 305 -3.21 -10.69 -13.31
CA PRO A 305 -2.63 -11.05 -12.02
C PRO A 305 -3.06 -10.04 -10.95
N ASN A 306 -3.34 -10.56 -9.76
CA ASN A 306 -3.48 -9.83 -8.50
C ASN A 306 -2.76 -10.62 -7.42
N ASP A 307 -2.16 -9.90 -6.47
CA ASP A 307 -1.61 -10.52 -5.29
C ASP A 307 -2.76 -10.86 -4.35
N ASP A 308 -2.88 -12.14 -4.02
CA ASP A 308 -3.82 -12.61 -3.02
C ASP A 308 -3.20 -13.67 -2.11
N PRO A 309 -2.75 -13.19 -0.94
CA PRO A 309 -2.33 -13.97 0.15
C PRO A 309 -3.32 -14.87 0.87
N LEU A 310 -4.56 -15.03 0.44
CA LEU A 310 -5.46 -15.99 1.07
C LEU A 310 -6.06 -16.98 0.08
N GLY A 311 -5.84 -16.78 -1.22
CA GLY A 311 -6.22 -17.73 -2.26
C GLY A 311 -7.73 -17.71 -2.46
N ASN A 312 -8.31 -16.53 -2.28
CA ASN A 312 -9.69 -16.24 -2.58
C ASN A 312 -9.95 -16.54 -4.07
N PRO A 313 -11.21 -16.82 -4.43
CA PRO A 313 -11.60 -16.90 -5.83
C PRO A 313 -11.15 -15.63 -6.57
N VAL A 314 -10.40 -15.76 -7.67
CA VAL A 314 -9.90 -14.60 -8.43
C VAL A 314 -11.01 -13.61 -8.77
N THR A 315 -12.22 -14.12 -9.06
CA THR A 315 -13.41 -13.33 -9.38
C THR A 315 -13.99 -12.51 -8.21
N SER A 316 -13.49 -12.73 -6.98
CA SER A 316 -13.83 -11.91 -5.81
C SER A 316 -12.87 -10.74 -5.60
N LEU A 317 -11.72 -10.72 -6.27
CA LEU A 317 -10.70 -9.70 -6.12
C LEU A 317 -11.03 -8.47 -6.97
N VAL A 318 -10.73 -7.28 -6.44
CA VAL A 318 -10.78 -6.04 -7.21
C VAL A 318 -9.50 -5.87 -8.03
N VAL A 319 -9.60 -5.15 -9.16
CA VAL A 319 -8.46 -4.84 -10.02
C VAL A 319 -8.23 -3.34 -10.06
N ALA A 320 -6.98 -2.95 -9.84
CA ALA A 320 -6.47 -1.60 -10.07
C ALA A 320 -5.15 -1.67 -10.87
N GLY A 321 -4.47 -0.53 -11.00
CA GLY A 321 -3.17 -0.45 -11.66
C GLY A 321 -2.08 -1.28 -10.98
N ASP A 322 -2.06 -1.29 -9.65
CA ASP A 322 -1.17 -2.16 -8.87
C ASP A 322 -1.83 -3.50 -8.53
N VAL A 323 -1.01 -4.56 -8.40
CA VAL A 323 -1.48 -5.93 -8.12
C VAL A 323 -1.93 -6.13 -6.68
N ARG A 324 -1.46 -5.30 -5.73
CA ARG A 324 -1.69 -5.39 -4.28
C ARG A 324 -2.92 -4.60 -3.80
N ALA A 325 -3.77 -4.10 -4.71
CA ALA A 325 -4.94 -3.30 -4.35
C ALA A 325 -5.93 -3.97 -3.37
N ASN A 326 -5.83 -5.29 -3.17
CA ASN A 326 -6.66 -6.10 -2.27
C ASN A 326 -6.00 -6.31 -0.88
N GLU A 327 -4.84 -5.70 -0.60
CA GLU A 327 -4.09 -5.96 0.63
C GLU A 327 -4.93 -5.73 1.88
N GLN A 328 -5.61 -4.60 1.96
CA GLN A 328 -6.52 -4.26 3.05
C GLN A 328 -7.54 -3.21 2.57
N PRO A 329 -8.68 -3.03 3.26
CA PRO A 329 -9.81 -2.23 2.75
C PRO A 329 -9.54 -0.71 2.62
N GLY A 330 -8.64 -0.15 3.40
CA GLY A 330 -8.13 1.22 3.23
C GLY A 330 -7.40 1.42 1.91
N LEU A 331 -6.55 0.48 1.51
CA LEU A 331 -5.81 0.61 0.26
C LEU A 331 -6.78 0.55 -0.92
N THR A 332 -7.71 -0.41 -0.88
CA THR A 332 -8.81 -0.50 -1.84
C THR A 332 -9.67 0.78 -1.86
N THR A 333 -9.85 1.43 -0.70
CA THR A 333 -10.56 2.71 -0.58
C THR A 333 -9.84 3.82 -1.36
N PHE A 334 -8.53 3.98 -1.19
CA PHE A 334 -7.75 4.97 -1.95
C PHE A 334 -7.76 4.70 -3.45
N HIS A 335 -7.58 3.46 -3.88
CA HIS A 335 -7.72 3.09 -5.29
C HIS A 335 -9.11 3.45 -5.84
N THR A 336 -10.17 3.22 -5.06
CA THR A 336 -11.54 3.56 -5.47
C THR A 336 -11.76 5.07 -5.55
N VAL A 337 -11.24 5.84 -4.59
CA VAL A 337 -11.31 7.32 -4.60
C VAL A 337 -10.65 7.89 -5.86
N PHE A 338 -9.43 7.46 -6.17
CA PHE A 338 -8.71 7.96 -7.35
C PHE A 338 -9.32 7.48 -8.68
N LEU A 339 -9.95 6.30 -8.71
CA LEU A 339 -10.77 5.88 -9.84
C LEU A 339 -11.97 6.81 -10.05
N ARG A 340 -12.67 7.18 -8.96
CA ARG A 340 -13.83 8.09 -9.00
C ARG A 340 -13.38 9.49 -9.45
N GLU A 341 -12.23 9.96 -8.97
CA GLU A 341 -11.63 11.24 -9.37
C GLU A 341 -11.33 11.28 -10.87
N HIS A 342 -10.71 10.22 -11.42
CA HIS A 342 -10.49 10.10 -12.86
C HIS A 342 -11.80 10.18 -13.65
N ASN A 343 -12.81 9.39 -13.26
CA ASN A 343 -14.08 9.35 -13.97
C ASN A 343 -14.87 10.68 -13.87
N MET A 344 -14.71 11.42 -12.77
CA MET A 344 -15.23 12.77 -12.62
C MET A 344 -14.56 13.73 -13.61
N HIS A 345 -13.23 13.73 -13.70
CA HIS A 345 -12.49 14.57 -14.66
C HIS A 345 -12.83 14.21 -16.09
N ALA A 346 -12.85 12.92 -16.44
CA ALA A 346 -13.22 12.43 -17.77
C ALA A 346 -14.62 12.93 -18.20
N ALA A 347 -15.62 12.83 -17.31
CA ALA A 347 -16.97 13.33 -17.59
C ALA A 347 -17.01 14.86 -17.81
N ARG A 348 -16.28 15.61 -16.97
CA ARG A 348 -16.17 17.07 -17.09
C ARG A 348 -15.45 17.50 -18.38
N ILE A 349 -14.42 16.77 -18.79
CA ILE A 349 -13.68 17.02 -20.03
C ILE A 349 -14.56 16.71 -21.23
N ALA A 350 -15.19 15.54 -21.29
CA ALA A 350 -16.08 15.16 -22.39
C ALA A 350 -17.26 16.14 -22.57
N THR A 351 -17.75 16.73 -21.48
CA THR A 351 -18.79 17.77 -21.52
C THR A 351 -18.29 19.07 -22.17
N ARG A 352 -17.05 19.47 -21.89
CA ARG A 352 -16.44 20.71 -22.42
C ARG A 352 -15.86 20.55 -23.82
N HIS A 353 -15.45 19.34 -24.16
CA HIS A 353 -14.82 18.97 -25.42
C HIS A 353 -15.57 17.81 -26.07
N PRO A 354 -16.81 18.03 -26.53
CA PRO A 354 -17.61 16.97 -27.16
C PRO A 354 -17.00 16.45 -28.47
N GLU A 355 -16.04 17.17 -29.05
CA GLU A 355 -15.29 16.78 -30.24
C GLU A 355 -14.13 15.80 -29.96
N TRP A 356 -13.74 15.61 -28.70
CA TRP A 356 -12.66 14.70 -28.33
C TRP A 356 -13.13 13.26 -28.28
N ASN A 357 -12.27 12.35 -28.78
CA ASN A 357 -12.51 10.91 -28.71
C ASN A 357 -12.15 10.36 -27.31
N ASP A 358 -12.48 9.08 -27.07
CA ASP A 358 -12.21 8.37 -25.80
C ASP A 358 -10.75 8.51 -25.35
N GLU A 359 -9.81 8.29 -26.26
CA GLU A 359 -8.37 8.34 -25.96
C GLU A 359 -7.94 9.71 -25.47
N ARG A 360 -8.35 10.79 -26.15
CA ARG A 360 -7.98 12.14 -25.77
C ARG A 360 -8.54 12.49 -24.39
N VAL A 361 -9.81 12.18 -24.14
CA VAL A 361 -10.46 12.42 -22.83
C VAL A 361 -9.74 11.63 -21.73
N PHE A 362 -9.43 10.35 -21.96
CA PHE A 362 -8.73 9.50 -21.00
C PHE A 362 -7.35 10.06 -20.62
N GLN A 363 -6.53 10.41 -21.62
CA GLN A 363 -5.18 10.91 -21.37
C GLN A 363 -5.18 12.26 -20.66
N GLU A 364 -6.16 13.12 -20.95
CA GLU A 364 -6.34 14.40 -20.29
C GLU A 364 -6.80 14.25 -18.83
N ALA A 365 -7.75 13.35 -18.57
CA ALA A 365 -8.16 13.01 -17.21
C ALA A 365 -7.00 12.39 -16.41
N ARG A 366 -6.27 11.44 -17.01
CA ARG A 366 -5.06 10.83 -16.43
C ARG A 366 -4.01 11.89 -16.09
N ARG A 367 -3.75 12.85 -16.98
CA ARG A 367 -2.79 13.94 -16.76
C ARG A 367 -3.15 14.80 -15.55
N ILE A 368 -4.44 15.12 -15.37
CA ILE A 368 -4.93 15.90 -14.23
C ILE A 368 -4.75 15.11 -12.93
N VAL A 369 -5.20 13.86 -12.88
CA VAL A 369 -5.11 13.02 -11.68
C VAL A 369 -3.65 12.78 -11.27
N ILE A 370 -2.74 12.59 -12.23
CA ILE A 370 -1.30 12.49 -11.92
C ILE A 370 -0.77 13.79 -11.32
N ALA A 371 -1.21 14.95 -11.82
CA ALA A 371 -0.82 16.25 -11.28
C ALA A 371 -1.36 16.46 -9.85
N GLU A 372 -2.60 16.04 -9.57
CA GLU A 372 -3.19 16.04 -8.23
C GLU A 372 -2.39 15.13 -7.28
N LEU A 373 -2.07 13.91 -7.71
CA LEU A 373 -1.25 12.99 -6.93
C LEU A 373 0.11 13.60 -6.58
N GLN A 374 0.82 14.17 -7.57
CA GLN A 374 2.12 14.84 -7.34
C GLN A 374 2.00 16.05 -6.42
N ALA A 375 0.91 16.80 -6.51
CA ALA A 375 0.64 17.96 -5.65
C ALA A 375 0.38 17.52 -4.20
N ILE A 376 -0.45 16.51 -3.96
CA ILE A 376 -0.69 15.93 -2.63
C ILE A 376 0.63 15.44 -2.03
N VAL A 377 1.43 14.69 -2.81
CA VAL A 377 2.72 14.18 -2.34
C VAL A 377 3.66 15.32 -1.91
N SER A 378 3.81 16.34 -2.75
CA SER A 378 4.83 17.38 -2.57
C SER A 378 4.42 18.45 -1.55
N ASN A 379 3.14 18.78 -1.48
CA ASN A 379 2.64 19.92 -0.70
C ASN A 379 2.00 19.51 0.62
N GLU A 380 1.54 18.27 0.76
CA GLU A 380 0.79 17.82 1.94
C GLU A 380 1.47 16.62 2.60
N PHE A 381 1.59 15.50 1.89
CA PHE A 381 2.11 14.24 2.46
C PHE A 381 3.57 14.35 2.92
N LEU A 382 4.51 14.74 2.05
CA LEU A 382 5.92 14.84 2.44
C LEU A 382 6.15 15.91 3.52
N PRO A 383 5.54 17.11 3.46
CA PRO A 383 5.62 18.07 4.56
C PRO A 383 5.08 17.55 5.88
N ALA A 384 3.94 16.84 5.85
CA ALA A 384 3.37 16.20 7.04
C ALA A 384 4.31 15.11 7.56
N LEU A 385 4.84 14.23 6.71
CA LEU A 385 5.76 13.18 7.13
C LEU A 385 7.08 13.72 7.70
N LEU A 386 7.69 14.70 7.03
CA LEU A 386 9.02 15.23 7.39
C LEU A 386 8.97 16.30 8.49
N GLY A 387 7.79 16.80 8.84
CA GLY A 387 7.62 17.92 9.78
C GLY A 387 8.12 19.26 9.26
N ARG A 388 8.37 19.38 7.94
CA ARG A 388 8.87 20.60 7.29
C ARG A 388 8.55 20.60 5.79
N PRO A 389 8.31 21.77 5.18
CA PRO A 389 8.02 21.84 3.75
C PRO A 389 9.23 21.42 2.90
N LEU A 390 8.94 20.91 1.69
CA LEU A 390 9.98 20.68 0.69
C LEU A 390 10.54 22.02 0.18
N PRO A 391 11.81 22.05 -0.27
CA PRO A 391 12.35 23.19 -1.00
C PRO A 391 11.52 23.50 -2.24
N ARG A 392 11.41 24.78 -2.59
CA ARG A 392 10.73 25.20 -3.83
C ARG A 392 11.35 24.49 -5.04
N TYR A 393 10.49 23.93 -5.89
CA TYR A 393 10.92 23.26 -7.10
C TYR A 393 11.73 24.21 -8.00
N ALA A 394 12.95 23.79 -8.35
CA ALA A 394 13.91 24.57 -9.12
C ALA A 394 13.94 24.20 -10.63
N GLY A 395 12.92 23.49 -11.11
CA GLY A 395 12.84 23.01 -12.48
C GLY A 395 13.41 21.62 -12.69
N TYR A 396 13.10 21.04 -13.86
CA TYR A 396 13.51 19.70 -14.24
C TYR A 396 15.03 19.61 -14.44
N ARG A 397 15.64 18.56 -13.90
CA ARG A 397 17.08 18.30 -14.00
C ARG A 397 17.33 17.01 -14.78
N ARG A 398 17.68 17.14 -16.05
CA ARG A 398 17.93 15.99 -16.96
C ARG A 398 19.05 15.02 -16.51
N ASN A 399 19.97 15.47 -15.65
CA ASN A 399 21.09 14.65 -15.19
C ASN A 399 20.80 13.94 -13.84
N VAL A 400 19.59 14.08 -13.29
CA VAL A 400 19.17 13.38 -12.08
C VAL A 400 18.53 12.06 -12.48
N ASN A 401 19.03 10.96 -11.93
CA ASN A 401 18.43 9.64 -12.11
C ASN A 401 17.25 9.50 -11.12
N PRO A 402 16.00 9.34 -11.60
CA PRO A 402 14.80 9.19 -10.77
C PRO A 402 14.58 7.76 -10.25
N GLY A 403 15.51 6.82 -10.49
CA GLY A 403 15.38 5.45 -9.98
C GLY A 403 15.22 5.39 -8.46
N LEU A 404 14.42 4.45 -7.97
CA LEU A 404 14.20 4.30 -6.53
C LEU A 404 15.45 3.74 -5.84
N GLY A 405 15.85 4.34 -4.71
CA GLY A 405 16.95 3.83 -3.90
C GLY A 405 16.61 2.52 -3.18
N ASN A 406 17.55 1.58 -3.13
CA ASN A 406 17.34 0.29 -2.46
C ASN A 406 17.18 0.47 -0.94
N VAL A 407 17.97 1.37 -0.34
CA VAL A 407 17.82 1.74 1.09
C VAL A 407 16.45 2.37 1.36
N PHE A 408 15.95 3.21 0.45
CA PHE A 408 14.61 3.78 0.55
C PHE A 408 13.54 2.69 0.54
N ALA A 409 13.53 1.82 -0.49
CA ALA A 409 12.50 0.80 -0.69
C ALA A 409 12.53 -0.34 0.36
N ALA A 410 13.71 -0.78 0.76
CA ALA A 410 13.88 -1.94 1.63
C ALA A 410 14.01 -1.59 3.13
N ALA A 411 14.19 -0.31 3.48
CA ALA A 411 14.31 0.12 4.88
C ALA A 411 13.58 1.44 5.17
N ALA A 412 13.97 2.55 4.54
CA ALA A 412 13.58 3.88 5.01
C ALA A 412 12.07 4.13 4.90
N TYR A 413 11.45 3.76 3.77
CA TYR A 413 10.04 3.98 3.51
C TYR A 413 9.13 2.90 4.11
N ARG A 414 9.72 1.94 4.84
CA ARG A 414 9.00 0.95 5.66
C ARG A 414 8.63 1.51 7.05
N ASN A 415 8.95 2.77 7.32
CA ASN A 415 8.58 3.47 8.55
C ASN A 415 7.07 3.51 8.77
N GLY A 416 6.27 3.49 7.69
CA GLY A 416 4.81 3.42 7.77
C GLY A 416 4.28 2.26 8.60
N HIS A 417 4.99 1.13 8.69
CA HIS A 417 4.56 -0.02 9.49
C HIS A 417 4.48 0.26 11.00
N SER A 418 5.23 1.26 11.49
CA SER A 418 5.17 1.70 12.90
C SER A 418 3.94 2.57 13.17
N MET A 419 3.38 3.21 12.14
CA MET A 419 2.24 4.13 12.26
C MET A 419 0.88 3.41 12.28
N VAL A 420 0.83 2.12 11.96
CA VAL A 420 -0.41 1.35 11.80
C VAL A 420 -0.98 0.94 13.15
N GLY A 421 -2.28 1.21 13.36
CA GLY A 421 -3.03 0.77 14.54
C GLY A 421 -3.38 -0.72 14.54
N PRO A 422 -3.78 -1.29 15.69
CA PRO A 422 -4.12 -2.71 15.80
C PRO A 422 -5.47 -3.08 15.16
N ASP A 423 -6.29 -2.09 14.82
CA ASP A 423 -7.62 -2.22 14.24
C ASP A 423 -7.92 -1.09 13.24
N ILE A 424 -9.01 -1.27 12.48
CA ILE A 424 -9.56 -0.26 11.57
C ILE A 424 -11.00 0.03 12.00
N GLY A 425 -11.26 1.26 12.40
CA GLY A 425 -12.59 1.72 12.79
C GLY A 425 -13.55 1.85 11.61
N VAL A 426 -14.84 1.65 11.88
CA VAL A 426 -15.96 1.88 10.97
C VAL A 426 -16.74 3.07 11.48
N ILE A 427 -16.66 4.18 10.73
CA ILE A 427 -17.27 5.45 11.15
C ILE A 427 -18.51 5.77 10.33
N ASP A 428 -19.63 6.02 11.02
CA ASP A 428 -20.88 6.40 10.40
C ASP A 428 -20.89 7.85 9.88
N GLU A 429 -22.00 8.27 9.27
CA GLU A 429 -22.18 9.62 8.73
C GLU A 429 -22.20 10.74 9.79
N ASN A 430 -22.38 10.39 11.07
CA ASN A 430 -22.36 11.32 12.20
C ASN A 430 -20.97 11.41 12.85
N PHE A 431 -19.96 10.80 12.25
CA PHE A 431 -18.60 10.68 12.79
C PHE A 431 -18.56 9.92 14.12
N VAL A 432 -19.45 8.94 14.28
CA VAL A 432 -19.42 8.00 15.41
C VAL A 432 -18.82 6.69 14.92
N GLU A 433 -17.82 6.20 15.65
CA GLU A 433 -17.32 4.85 15.45
C GLU A 433 -18.37 3.84 15.92
N ILE A 434 -18.89 3.06 14.98
CA ILE A 434 -19.97 2.08 15.21
C ILE A 434 -19.45 0.64 15.28
N ASP A 435 -18.23 0.41 14.79
CA ASP A 435 -17.54 -0.87 14.84
C ASP A 435 -16.02 -0.66 14.74
N SER A 436 -15.23 -1.66 15.14
CA SER A 436 -13.78 -1.68 15.01
C SER A 436 -13.33 -3.08 14.59
N LEU A 437 -12.66 -3.16 13.44
CA LEU A 437 -12.26 -4.39 12.79
C LEU A 437 -10.81 -4.73 13.14
N PRO A 438 -10.51 -5.87 13.79
CA PRO A 438 -9.14 -6.27 14.06
C PRO A 438 -8.31 -6.34 12.77
N LEU A 439 -7.13 -5.72 12.75
CA LEU A 439 -6.35 -5.56 11.52
C LEU A 439 -6.03 -6.90 10.84
N GLN A 440 -5.78 -7.96 11.60
CA GLN A 440 -5.52 -9.30 11.06
C GLN A 440 -6.70 -9.88 10.25
N SER A 441 -7.93 -9.45 10.56
CA SER A 441 -9.15 -9.99 9.95
C SER A 441 -9.51 -9.35 8.61
N VAL A 442 -8.92 -8.18 8.31
CA VAL A 442 -9.24 -7.39 7.12
C VAL A 442 -8.26 -7.59 5.96
N PHE A 443 -7.07 -8.14 6.23
CA PHE A 443 -6.09 -8.41 5.19
C PHE A 443 -6.63 -9.40 4.14
N PHE A 444 -6.57 -9.01 2.86
CA PHE A 444 -7.00 -9.83 1.73
C PHE A 444 -8.41 -10.41 1.85
N ASN A 445 -9.30 -9.66 2.51
CA ASN A 445 -10.68 -10.03 2.70
C ASN A 445 -11.59 -9.11 1.85
N PRO A 446 -11.92 -9.49 0.60
CA PRO A 446 -12.68 -8.65 -0.31
C PRO A 446 -14.12 -8.36 0.16
N GLY A 447 -14.63 -9.14 1.13
CA GLY A 447 -15.98 -8.96 1.68
C GLY A 447 -16.11 -7.74 2.61
N VAL A 448 -15.01 -7.25 3.19
CA VAL A 448 -15.04 -6.24 4.26
C VAL A 448 -15.69 -4.92 3.82
N ILE A 449 -15.37 -4.44 2.62
CA ILE A 449 -15.96 -3.19 2.11
C ILE A 449 -17.46 -3.33 1.92
N ALA A 450 -17.92 -4.46 1.40
CA ALA A 450 -19.35 -4.70 1.23
C ALA A 450 -20.06 -4.84 2.58
N SER A 451 -19.43 -5.47 3.59
CA SER A 451 -20.03 -5.66 4.91
C SER A 451 -20.24 -4.38 5.70
N VAL A 452 -19.50 -3.31 5.38
CA VAL A 452 -19.64 -2.00 6.04
C VAL A 452 -20.30 -0.94 5.14
N ASN A 453 -21.00 -1.35 4.09
CA ASN A 453 -21.73 -0.45 3.18
C ASN A 453 -20.85 0.48 2.33
N GLY A 454 -19.71 -0.02 1.83
CA GLY A 454 -18.84 0.69 0.90
C GLY A 454 -17.61 1.31 1.56
N ILE A 455 -17.01 2.30 0.89
CA ILE A 455 -15.73 2.88 1.30
C ILE A 455 -15.88 4.06 2.26
N ASP A 456 -17.06 4.69 2.32
CA ASP A 456 -17.27 5.94 3.05
C ASP A 456 -16.90 5.83 4.54
N PRO A 457 -17.20 4.73 5.27
CA PRO A 457 -16.76 4.60 6.65
C PRO A 457 -15.25 4.60 6.82
N PHE A 458 -14.52 3.98 5.88
CA PHE A 458 -13.07 3.96 5.89
C PHE A 458 -12.49 5.34 5.55
N VAL A 459 -13.05 6.04 4.56
CA VAL A 459 -12.66 7.43 4.26
C VAL A 459 -12.77 8.31 5.51
N ARG A 460 -13.87 8.17 6.27
CA ARG A 460 -14.05 8.90 7.53
C ARG A 460 -13.04 8.49 8.58
N TYR A 461 -12.82 7.19 8.79
CA TYR A 461 -11.81 6.67 9.72
C TYR A 461 -10.43 7.25 9.44
N PHE A 462 -9.96 7.12 8.19
CA PHE A 462 -8.64 7.61 7.80
C PHE A 462 -8.50 9.13 7.98
N ALA A 463 -9.60 9.87 7.81
CA ALA A 463 -9.59 11.32 7.97
C ALA A 463 -9.53 11.79 9.43
N VAL A 464 -10.10 11.06 10.39
CA VAL A 464 -10.30 11.56 11.77
C VAL A 464 -9.54 10.79 12.84
N ASP A 465 -9.18 9.53 12.59
CA ASP A 465 -8.41 8.74 13.54
C ASP A 465 -6.93 9.15 13.52
N THR A 466 -6.27 9.06 14.67
CA THR A 466 -4.85 9.44 14.83
C THR A 466 -3.96 8.21 14.69
N GLN A 467 -2.94 8.30 13.84
CA GLN A 467 -2.00 7.20 13.65
C GLN A 467 -1.18 6.88 14.90
N GLN A 468 -0.56 5.70 14.94
CA GLN A 468 0.48 5.42 15.93
C GLN A 468 1.70 6.31 15.69
N VAL A 469 2.43 6.61 16.76
CA VAL A 469 3.70 7.35 16.68
C VAL A 469 4.71 6.61 15.80
N THR A 470 5.58 7.36 15.11
CA THR A 470 6.70 6.76 14.37
C THR A 470 7.87 6.47 15.31
N ASP A 471 8.04 5.22 15.68
CA ASP A 471 9.13 4.74 16.53
C ASP A 471 9.71 3.40 16.05
N THR A 472 10.34 2.63 16.94
CA THR A 472 10.91 1.32 16.58
C THR A 472 9.89 0.19 16.68
N MET A 473 8.69 0.46 17.22
CA MET A 473 7.69 -0.53 17.58
C MET A 473 6.67 -0.74 16.45
N ILE A 474 6.11 -1.94 16.41
CA ILE A 474 5.04 -2.34 15.49
C ILE A 474 4.01 -3.15 16.29
N VAL A 475 2.73 -2.86 16.05
CA VAL A 475 1.60 -3.53 16.69
C VAL A 475 1.63 -5.05 16.46
N ASP A 476 1.20 -5.81 17.47
CA ASP A 476 1.21 -7.28 17.42
C ASP A 476 0.39 -7.88 16.25
N PRO A 477 -0.71 -7.29 15.77
CA PRO A 477 -1.36 -7.68 14.53
C PRO A 477 -0.44 -7.83 13.31
N LEU A 478 0.62 -7.01 13.20
CA LEU A 478 1.60 -7.07 12.11
C LEU A 478 2.88 -7.85 12.50
N ARG A 479 3.26 -7.79 13.78
CA ARG A 479 4.51 -8.39 14.29
C ARG A 479 4.36 -9.87 14.69
N ASN A 480 3.17 -10.28 15.09
CA ASN A 480 2.83 -11.66 15.48
C ASN A 480 1.61 -12.14 14.69
N PHE A 481 1.61 -11.94 13.38
CA PHE A 481 0.52 -12.42 12.53
C PHE A 481 0.56 -13.96 12.52
N LEU A 482 -0.50 -14.60 13.00
CA LEU A 482 -0.59 -16.06 13.05
C LEU A 482 -1.64 -16.58 12.08
N PHE A 483 -1.36 -17.70 11.42
CA PHE A 483 -2.34 -18.40 10.57
C PHE A 483 -3.33 -19.25 11.39
N GLY A 484 -3.17 -19.28 12.71
CA GLY A 484 -3.94 -20.12 13.63
C GLY A 484 -3.45 -19.90 15.08
N PRO A 485 -3.58 -20.89 15.98
CA PRO A 485 -3.06 -20.77 17.34
C PRO A 485 -1.52 -20.65 17.37
N PRO A 486 -0.92 -20.19 18.48
CA PRO A 486 0.54 -20.12 18.63
C PRO A 486 1.25 -21.42 18.23
N GLY A 487 2.33 -21.29 17.46
CA GLY A 487 3.09 -22.42 16.90
C GLY A 487 2.54 -23.01 15.60
N ALA A 488 1.37 -22.56 15.12
CA ALA A 488 0.75 -23.00 13.86
C ALA A 488 1.32 -22.32 12.60
N GLY A 489 2.31 -21.44 12.74
CA GLY A 489 2.89 -20.65 11.65
C GLY A 489 2.27 -19.27 11.53
N GLY A 490 2.87 -18.44 10.67
CA GLY A 490 2.56 -17.03 10.55
C GLY A 490 3.78 -16.24 10.09
N PHE A 491 3.73 -14.92 10.26
CA PHE A 491 4.86 -14.04 9.95
C PHE A 491 5.00 -12.89 10.96
N ASP A 492 6.18 -12.27 10.93
CA ASP A 492 6.53 -11.09 11.70
C ASP A 492 7.03 -10.03 10.73
N LEU A 493 6.25 -8.96 10.52
CA LEU A 493 6.58 -7.92 9.56
C LEU A 493 7.88 -7.19 9.92
N GLY A 494 8.15 -6.96 11.21
CA GLY A 494 9.40 -6.37 11.67
C GLY A 494 10.60 -7.25 11.35
N ALA A 495 10.50 -8.56 11.61
CA ALA A 495 11.54 -9.52 11.26
C ALA A 495 11.72 -9.66 9.74
N LEU A 496 10.63 -9.63 8.95
CA LEU A 496 10.68 -9.64 7.49
C LEU A 496 11.39 -8.39 6.94
N ASN A 497 11.15 -7.21 7.50
CA ASN A 497 11.84 -5.97 7.12
C ASN A 497 13.36 -6.10 7.32
N ILE A 498 13.78 -6.58 8.51
CA ILE A 498 15.19 -6.80 8.83
C ILE A 498 15.81 -7.84 7.89
N GLN A 499 15.11 -8.95 7.66
CA GLN A 499 15.60 -10.04 6.82
C GLN A 499 15.69 -9.62 5.35
N ARG A 500 14.72 -8.81 4.85
CA ARG A 500 14.76 -8.21 3.51
C ARG A 500 15.93 -7.25 3.35
N GLY A 501 16.25 -6.47 4.39
CA GLY A 501 17.45 -5.63 4.39
C GLY A 501 18.75 -6.43 4.25
N ARG A 502 18.83 -7.59 4.91
CA ARG A 502 19.98 -8.53 4.76
C ARG A 502 20.02 -9.17 3.37
N ASP A 503 18.86 -9.57 2.84
CA ASP A 503 18.70 -10.13 1.49
C ASP A 503 19.15 -9.16 0.40
N HIS A 504 18.78 -7.89 0.54
CA HIS A 504 19.12 -6.82 -0.40
C HIS A 504 20.55 -6.31 -0.23
N GLY A 505 21.32 -6.84 0.74
CA GLY A 505 22.68 -6.38 1.01
C GLY A 505 22.72 -4.90 1.41
N LEU A 506 21.78 -4.44 2.24
CA LEU A 506 21.82 -3.06 2.73
C LEU A 506 23.04 -2.83 3.63
N PRO A 507 23.68 -1.65 3.56
CA PRO A 507 24.74 -1.28 4.50
C PRO A 507 24.23 -1.20 5.94
N ASP A 508 25.16 -1.25 6.91
CA ASP A 508 24.82 -1.01 8.31
C ASP A 508 24.47 0.46 8.57
N TYR A 509 23.83 0.70 9.72
CA TYR A 509 23.34 2.02 10.14
C TYR A 509 24.39 3.13 10.02
N ASN A 510 25.61 2.90 10.53
CA ASN A 510 26.66 3.93 10.52
C ASN A 510 27.22 4.17 9.12
N THR A 511 27.24 3.15 8.27
CA THR A 511 27.62 3.30 6.86
C THR A 511 26.58 4.11 6.11
N VAL A 512 25.29 3.79 6.25
CA VAL A 512 24.21 4.58 5.64
C VAL A 512 24.27 6.03 6.13
N ARG A 513 24.45 6.27 7.44
CA ARG A 513 24.61 7.64 7.96
C ARG A 513 25.72 8.40 7.23
N ARG A 514 26.91 7.81 7.11
CA ARG A 514 28.04 8.45 6.41
C ARG A 514 27.75 8.74 4.93
N ASP A 515 26.97 7.91 4.26
CA ASP A 515 26.58 8.16 2.86
C ASP A 515 25.73 9.43 2.71
N PHE A 516 24.97 9.82 3.74
CA PHE A 516 24.09 10.99 3.75
C PHE A 516 24.67 12.23 4.44
N GLY A 517 25.91 12.15 4.95
CA GLY A 517 26.60 13.23 5.67
C GLY A 517 26.26 13.31 7.15
#